data_AF-A0A7U6KMR4-F1
#
_entry.id   AF-A0A7U6KMR4-F1
#
_cell.length_a   1.000
_cell.length_b   1.000
_cell.length_c   1.000
_cell.angle_alpha   90.00
_cell.angle_beta   90.00
_cell.angle_gamma   90.00
#
_symmetry.space_group_name_H-M   'P 1'
#
loop_
_entity.id
_entity.type
_entity.pdbx_description
1 polymer ?
#
loop_
_entity_poly.entity_id
_entity_poly.type
_entity_poly.pdbx_seq_one_letter_code
_entity_poly.pdbx_strand_id
1 'polypeptide(L)'
;MADKQGLFQQANGGTLFLDEVADLPLAMQVKLLRAIQEKTVRAIGDTKEVPVDIRILSATHKDLSRLVQDGAFRQDLYYRINVIELKLPTLNDRRDDIPVLAEHF
;
A
#
# COMPACT_ATOMS: atom_id res chain seq x y z
N MET A 1 6.22 20.91 -20.35
CA MET A 1 5.60 20.17 -19.23
C MET A 1 6.54 19.02 -18.91
N ALA A 2 7.16 19.00 -17.74
CA ALA A 2 8.08 17.92 -17.38
C ALA A 2 7.28 16.69 -17.01
N ASP A 3 7.58 15.56 -17.66
CA ASP A 3 6.99 14.27 -17.32
C ASP A 3 7.43 13.90 -15.90
N LYS A 4 6.48 13.74 -14.98
CA LYS A 4 6.77 13.49 -13.57
C LYS A 4 6.83 11.99 -13.34
N GLN A 5 8.01 11.51 -12.97
CA GLN A 5 8.24 10.11 -12.65
C GLN A 5 7.24 9.63 -11.58
N GLY A 6 6.56 8.51 -11.84
CA GLY A 6 5.56 7.94 -10.94
C GLY A 6 6.17 7.33 -9.67
N LEU A 7 5.36 7.20 -8.61
CA LEU A 7 5.83 6.74 -7.29
C LEU A 7 6.50 5.35 -7.32
N PHE A 8 5.99 4.42 -8.13
CA PHE A 8 6.58 3.08 -8.31
C PHE A 8 8.00 3.16 -8.90
N GLN A 9 8.22 4.06 -9.85
CA GLN A 9 9.52 4.23 -10.48
C GLN A 9 10.49 4.96 -9.55
N GLN A 10 10.00 5.93 -8.75
CA GLN A 10 10.82 6.60 -7.74
C GLN A 10 11.25 5.64 -6.61
N ALA A 11 10.40 4.67 -6.26
CA ALA A 11 10.69 3.68 -5.23
C ALA A 11 11.53 2.48 -5.73
N ASN A 12 11.90 2.44 -7.02
CA ASN A 12 12.64 1.33 -7.62
C ASN A 12 13.97 1.07 -6.88
N GLY A 13 14.21 -0.19 -6.53
CA GLY A 13 15.33 -0.63 -5.67
C GLY A 13 15.09 -0.43 -4.17
N GLY A 14 13.90 0.02 -3.77
CA GLY A 14 13.57 0.39 -2.38
C GLY A 14 12.23 -0.15 -1.90
N THR A 15 11.56 0.62 -1.05
CA THR A 15 10.25 0.28 -0.47
C THR A 15 9.23 1.37 -0.79
N LEU A 16 8.06 0.97 -1.28
CA LEU A 16 6.90 1.82 -1.45
C LEU A 16 5.95 1.62 -0.26
N PHE A 17 5.74 2.68 0.53
CA PHE A 17 4.73 2.70 1.59
C PHE A 17 3.41 3.25 1.04
N LEU A 18 2.34 2.50 1.27
CA LEU A 18 0.97 2.85 0.88
C LEU A 18 0.13 3.00 2.15
N ASP A 19 -0.08 4.25 2.56
CA ASP A 19 -0.99 4.55 3.64
C ASP A 19 -2.45 4.52 3.16
N GLU A 20 -3.34 4.10 4.04
CA GLU A 20 -4.78 3.96 3.78
C GLU A 20 -5.12 3.22 2.47
N VAL A 21 -4.52 2.05 2.27
CA VAL A 21 -4.73 1.23 1.05
C VAL A 21 -6.19 0.86 0.82
N ALA A 22 -7.00 0.84 1.88
CA ALA A 22 -8.44 0.57 1.83
C ALA A 22 -9.25 1.65 1.11
N ASP A 23 -8.73 2.88 1.02
CA ASP A 23 -9.39 4.01 0.35
C ASP A 23 -9.08 4.09 -1.15
N LEU A 24 -8.27 3.16 -1.67
CA LEU A 24 -8.00 3.09 -3.10
C LEU A 24 -9.28 2.75 -3.87
N PRO A 25 -9.64 3.56 -4.90
CA PRO A 25 -10.73 3.20 -5.81
C PRO A 25 -10.48 1.84 -6.47
N LEU A 26 -11.54 1.08 -6.73
CA LEU A 26 -11.43 -0.26 -7.35
C LEU A 26 -10.58 -0.28 -8.62
N ALA A 27 -10.67 0.74 -9.46
CA ALA A 27 -9.86 0.86 -10.68
C ALA A 27 -8.35 0.98 -10.38
N MET A 28 -7.98 1.65 -9.28
CA MET A 28 -6.59 1.75 -8.82
C MET A 28 -6.12 0.45 -8.19
N GLN A 29 -7.00 -0.29 -7.49
CA GLN A 29 -6.69 -1.61 -6.95
C GLN A 29 -6.26 -2.59 -8.06
N VAL A 30 -6.89 -2.54 -9.24
CA VAL A 30 -6.48 -3.35 -10.41
C VAL A 30 -5.07 -3.00 -10.87
N LYS A 31 -4.76 -1.70 -10.96
CA LYS A 31 -3.43 -1.23 -11.40
C LYS A 31 -2.35 -1.61 -10.40
N LEU A 32 -2.64 -1.48 -9.10
CA LEU A 32 -1.75 -1.90 -8.02
C LEU A 32 -1.48 -3.40 -8.10
N LEU A 33 -2.52 -4.22 -8.23
CA LEU A 33 -2.38 -5.67 -8.37
C LEU A 33 -1.48 -6.05 -9.55
N ARG A 34 -1.69 -5.44 -10.73
CA ARG A 34 -0.82 -5.67 -11.90
C ARG A 34 0.62 -5.29 -11.62
N ALA A 35 0.87 -4.12 -11.04
CA ALA A 35 2.23 -3.70 -10.69
C ALA A 35 2.93 -4.69 -9.73
N ILE A 36 2.18 -5.28 -8.79
CA ILE A 36 2.70 -6.28 -7.85
C ILE A 36 2.98 -7.64 -8.53
N GLN A 37 2.14 -8.03 -9.48
CA GLN A 37 2.22 -9.33 -10.16
C GLN A 37 3.28 -9.30 -11.28
N GLU A 38 3.19 -8.32 -12.16
CA GLU A 38 4.00 -8.19 -13.37
C GLU A 38 5.37 -7.57 -13.07
N LYS A 39 5.52 -6.88 -11.92
CA LYS A 39 6.72 -6.10 -11.56
C LYS A 39 7.08 -5.08 -12.63
N THR A 40 6.08 -4.56 -13.32
CA THR A 40 6.20 -3.50 -14.31
C THR A 40 5.16 -2.42 -14.05
N VAL A 41 5.45 -1.20 -14.47
CA VAL A 41 4.49 -0.10 -14.45
C VAL A 41 4.50 0.66 -15.77
N ARG A 42 3.34 1.22 -16.11
CA ARG A 42 3.16 2.03 -17.31
C ARG A 42 2.70 3.43 -16.93
N ALA A 43 3.37 4.44 -17.45
CA ALA A 43 2.95 5.83 -17.26
C ALA A 43 1.60 6.11 -17.95
N ILE A 44 0.88 7.13 -17.48
CA ILE A 44 -0.41 7.48 -18.07
C ILE A 44 -0.17 8.02 -19.48
N GLY A 45 -0.82 7.41 -20.47
CA GLY A 45 -0.67 7.78 -21.88
C GLY A 45 0.54 7.18 -22.59
N ASP A 46 1.41 6.46 -21.87
CA ASP A 46 2.50 5.69 -22.48
C ASP A 46 2.02 4.28 -22.84
N THR A 47 2.67 3.67 -23.82
CA THR A 47 2.47 2.27 -24.22
C THR A 47 3.57 1.36 -23.68
N LYS A 48 4.72 1.93 -23.26
CA LYS A 48 5.85 1.16 -22.75
C LYS A 48 5.70 0.83 -21.28
N GLU A 49 5.98 -0.43 -20.95
CA GLU A 49 6.11 -0.88 -19.57
C GLU A 49 7.56 -0.73 -19.12
N VAL A 50 7.73 -0.33 -17.86
CA VAL A 50 9.03 -0.16 -17.20
C VAL A 50 9.10 -1.14 -16.05
N PRO A 51 10.12 -2.03 -15.99
CA PRO A 51 10.30 -2.93 -14.87
C PRO A 51 10.62 -2.16 -13.60
N VAL A 52 10.05 -2.62 -12.49
CA VAL A 52 10.28 -2.08 -11.15
C VAL A 52 10.54 -3.21 -10.16
N ASP A 53 11.58 -3.04 -9.35
CA ASP A 53 11.88 -3.91 -8.21
C ASP A 53 11.62 -3.13 -6.93
N ILE A 54 10.49 -3.42 -6.29
CA ILE A 54 10.06 -2.72 -5.08
C ILE A 54 9.57 -3.69 -4.03
N ARG A 55 9.87 -3.37 -2.77
CA ARG A 55 9.16 -3.91 -1.62
C ARG A 55 7.92 -3.05 -1.36
N ILE A 56 6.80 -3.66 -1.00
CA ILE A 56 5.58 -2.93 -0.65
C ILE A 56 5.30 -3.10 0.83
N LEU A 57 4.95 -1.98 1.47
CA LEU A 57 4.41 -1.93 2.81
C LEU A 57 3.09 -1.15 2.74
N SER A 58 2.01 -1.71 3.25
CA SER A 58 0.69 -1.07 3.25
C SER A 58 0.13 -0.95 4.66
N ALA A 59 -0.58 0.14 4.92
CA ALA A 59 -1.30 0.39 6.16
C ALA A 59 -2.76 0.76 5.86
N THR A 60 -3.63 0.54 6.84
CA THR A 60 -5.06 0.91 6.80
C THR A 60 -5.64 0.83 8.20
N HIS A 61 -6.55 1.76 8.54
CA HIS A 61 -7.35 1.67 9.76
C HIS A 61 -8.64 0.83 9.57
N LYS A 62 -8.97 0.45 8.33
CA LYS A 62 -10.17 -0.33 7.99
C LYS A 62 -9.88 -1.82 7.93
N ASP A 63 -10.87 -2.62 8.29
CA ASP A 63 -10.84 -4.08 8.16
C ASP A 63 -10.99 -4.48 6.68
N LEU A 64 -9.88 -4.88 6.06
CA LEU A 64 -9.86 -5.30 4.66
C LEU A 64 -10.68 -6.56 4.42
N SER A 65 -10.76 -7.48 5.38
CA SER A 65 -11.52 -8.72 5.22
C SER A 65 -13.01 -8.44 5.08
N ARG A 66 -13.53 -7.47 5.84
CA ARG A 66 -14.90 -6.98 5.72
C ARG A 66 -15.12 -6.23 4.41
N LEU A 67 -14.19 -5.35 4.01
CA LEU A 67 -14.31 -4.61 2.74
C LEU A 67 -14.30 -5.54 1.52
N VAL A 68 -13.63 -6.68 1.60
CA VAL A 68 -13.71 -7.74 0.57
C VAL A 68 -15.11 -8.34 0.51
N GLN A 69 -15.73 -8.65 1.65
CA GLN A 69 -17.10 -9.16 1.71
C GLN A 69 -18.11 -8.15 1.17
N ASP A 70 -17.91 -6.86 1.44
CA ASP A 70 -18.75 -5.77 0.99
C ASP A 70 -18.51 -5.37 -0.49
N GLY A 71 -17.55 -6.01 -1.17
CA GLY A 71 -17.18 -5.73 -2.57
C GLY A 71 -16.46 -4.39 -2.79
N ALA A 72 -16.09 -3.70 -1.72
CA ALA A 72 -15.36 -2.44 -1.75
C ALA A 72 -13.84 -2.63 -1.93
N PHE A 73 -13.33 -3.83 -1.65
CA PHE A 73 -11.94 -4.20 -1.84
C PHE A 73 -11.82 -5.51 -2.61
N ARG A 74 -10.89 -5.59 -3.56
CA ARG A 74 -10.73 -6.80 -4.36
C ARG A 74 -10.06 -7.91 -3.55
N GLN A 75 -10.66 -9.09 -3.61
CA GLN A 75 -10.17 -10.30 -2.95
C GLN A 75 -8.76 -10.71 -3.42
N ASP A 76 -8.47 -10.58 -4.71
CA ASP A 76 -7.16 -10.93 -5.29
C ASP A 76 -6.03 -10.01 -4.80
N LEU A 77 -6.28 -8.71 -4.71
CA LEU A 77 -5.35 -7.76 -4.12
C LEU A 77 -5.15 -8.05 -2.63
N TYR A 78 -6.23 -8.31 -1.89
CA TYR A 78 -6.17 -8.64 -0.46
C TYR A 78 -5.23 -9.82 -0.19
N TYR A 79 -5.39 -10.93 -0.90
CA TYR A 79 -4.49 -12.08 -0.74
C TYR A 79 -3.05 -11.81 -1.16
N ARG A 80 -2.82 -10.85 -2.07
CA ARG A 80 -1.48 -10.53 -2.53
C ARG A 80 -0.70 -9.65 -1.55
N ILE A 81 -1.39 -8.74 -0.85
CA ILE A 81 -0.76 -7.83 0.12
C ILE A 81 -0.79 -8.39 1.54
N ASN A 82 -1.80 -9.19 1.91
CA ASN A 82 -1.96 -9.72 3.26
C ASN A 82 -1.16 -11.01 3.50
N VAL A 83 0.13 -11.01 3.12
CA VAL A 83 1.04 -12.14 3.37
C VAL A 83 1.60 -12.10 4.79
N ILE A 84 1.92 -10.90 5.26
CA ILE A 84 2.39 -10.64 6.63
C ILE A 84 1.53 -9.51 7.18
N GLU A 85 0.65 -9.85 8.13
CA GLU A 85 -0.20 -8.89 8.82
C GLU A 85 0.43 -8.52 10.16
N LEU A 86 0.59 -7.22 10.41
CA LEU A 86 1.01 -6.70 11.72
C LEU A 86 -0.09 -5.83 12.29
N LYS A 87 -0.72 -6.30 13.38
CA LYS A 87 -1.69 -5.50 14.13
C LYS A 87 -0.96 -4.56 15.07
N LEU A 88 -1.11 -3.26 14.82
CA LEU A 88 -0.60 -2.22 15.71
C LEU A 88 -1.63 -1.97 16.82
N PRO A 89 -1.30 -2.26 18.09
CA PRO A 89 -2.17 -1.96 19.22
C PRO A 89 -2.30 -0.45 19.40
N THR A 90 -3.42 -0.02 19.99
CA THR A 90 -3.64 1.40 20.29
C THR A 90 -2.73 1.87 21.42
N LEU A 91 -2.54 3.18 21.56
CA LEU A 91 -1.77 3.72 22.69
C LEU A 91 -2.41 3.38 24.05
N ASN A 92 -3.74 3.21 24.09
CA ASN A 92 -4.45 2.78 25.31
C ASN A 92 -4.06 1.36 25.77
N ASP A 93 -3.65 0.50 24.83
CA ASP A 93 -3.17 -0.86 25.09
C ASP A 93 -1.66 -0.88 25.39
N ARG A 94 -0.97 0.25 25.19
CA ARG A 94 0.48 0.45 25.39
C ARG A 94 0.74 1.61 26.35
N ARG A 95 0.07 1.60 27.50
CA ARG A 95 0.14 2.72 28.48
C ARG A 95 1.56 2.98 28.99
N ASP A 96 2.38 1.93 29.09
CA ASP A 96 3.76 2.04 29.56
C ASP A 96 4.67 2.81 28.59
N ASP A 97 4.28 2.94 27.32
CA ASP A 97 5.02 3.73 26.33
C ASP A 97 4.67 5.23 26.40
N ILE A 98 3.56 5.60 27.07
CA ILE A 98 3.08 6.99 27.13
C ILE A 98 4.12 7.94 27.74
N PRO A 99 4.76 7.63 28.90
CA PRO A 99 5.76 8.53 29.48
C PRO A 99 6.95 8.76 28.55
N VAL A 100 7.47 7.69 27.93
CA VAL A 100 8.62 7.78 27.01
C VAL A 100 8.29 8.62 25.77
N LEU A 101 7.08 8.46 25.22
CA LEU A 101 6.62 9.26 24.08
C LEU A 101 6.41 10.73 24.47
N ALA A 102 5.85 11.00 25.66
CA ALA A 102 5.60 12.36 26.15
C ALA A 102 6.88 13.11 26.52
N GLU A 103 7.96 12.42 26.87
CA GLU A 103 9.27 13.04 27.09
C GLU A 103 10.00 13.34 25.75
N HIS A 104 9.72 12.58 24.69
CA HIS A 104 10.37 12.75 23.40
C HIS A 104 9.77 13.87 22.53
N PHE A 105 8.44 14.03 22.56
CA PHE A 105 7.68 14.99 21.75
C PHE A 105 7.26 16.22 22.56
#